data_AF-A0A1M7EZR1-F1
#
_entry.id   AF-A0A1M7EZR1-F1
#
_cell.length_a   1.000
_cell.length_b   1.000
_cell.length_c   1.000
_cell.angle_alpha   90.00
_cell.angle_beta   90.00
_cell.angle_gamma   90.00
#
_symmetry.space_group_name_H-M   'P 1'
#
loop_
_entity.id
_entity.type
_entity.pdbx_description
1 polymer ?
#
loop_
_entity_poly.entity_id
_entity_poly.type
_entity_poly.pdbx_seq_one_letter_code
_entity_poly.pdbx_strand_id
1 'polypeptide(L)'
;MSTPNVLSLDIPDVPMLLSVYMPFLDRGGLFVATHHHYALGDAVVLIMALPGENEDLTVNGQVVWISPEGVSGRRRPGIGVHFSKQDYNVRDRIETLLAGQLDTAGPSLTL
;
A
#
# COMPACT_ATOMS: atom_id res chain seq x y z
N MET A 1 -10.69 -9.01 -22.76
CA MET A 1 -10.73 -8.06 -21.63
C MET A 1 -9.84 -8.64 -20.55
N SER A 2 -8.72 -7.99 -20.24
CA SER A 2 -7.85 -8.44 -19.15
C SER A 2 -8.58 -8.26 -17.83
N THR A 3 -8.70 -9.33 -17.05
CA THR A 3 -9.26 -9.26 -15.69
C THR A 3 -8.43 -8.30 -14.85
N PRO A 4 -9.03 -7.36 -14.10
CA PRO A 4 -8.28 -6.49 -13.20
C PRO A 4 -7.53 -7.35 -12.19
N ASN A 5 -6.27 -7.00 -11.90
CA ASN A 5 -5.49 -7.70 -10.91
C ASN A 5 -5.91 -7.20 -9.53
N VAL A 6 -6.71 -8.00 -8.84
CA VAL A 6 -7.31 -7.66 -7.54
C VAL A 6 -6.44 -8.23 -6.43
N LEU A 7 -6.05 -7.37 -5.49
CA LEU A 7 -5.26 -7.72 -4.31
C LEU A 7 -6.04 -7.36 -3.05
N SER A 8 -6.07 -8.25 -2.08
CA SER A 8 -6.66 -7.99 -0.77
C SER A 8 -5.57 -7.75 0.27
N LEU A 9 -5.70 -6.69 1.06
CA LEU A 9 -4.81 -6.35 2.16
C LEU A 9 -5.62 -6.22 3.46
N ASP A 10 -5.29 -7.06 4.43
CA ASP A 10 -5.79 -6.92 5.79
C ASP A 10 -4.77 -6.11 6.60
N ILE A 11 -5.19 -4.97 7.14
CA ILE A 11 -4.35 -4.05 7.92
C ILE A 11 -4.93 -3.97 9.34
N PRO A 12 -4.52 -4.88 10.24
CA PRO A 12 -5.21 -5.08 11.52
C PRO A 12 -4.96 -3.96 12.53
N ASP A 13 -3.84 -3.24 12.42
CA ASP A 13 -3.44 -2.23 13.38
C ASP A 13 -2.64 -1.07 12.74
N VAL A 14 -2.50 0.00 13.51
CA VAL A 14 -1.79 1.21 13.10
C VAL A 14 -0.30 0.95 12.81
N PRO A 15 0.45 0.17 13.62
CA PRO A 15 1.82 -0.19 13.28
C PRO A 15 1.97 -0.88 11.92
N MET A 16 1.09 -1.81 11.57
CA MET A 16 1.09 -2.45 10.26
C MET A 16 0.83 -1.42 9.17
N LEU A 17 -0.21 -0.58 9.32
CA LEU A 17 -0.54 0.49 8.37
C LEU A 17 0.68 1.40 8.13
N LEU A 18 1.35 1.84 9.19
CA LEU A 18 2.54 2.68 9.13
C LEU A 18 3.69 1.99 8.37
N SER A 19 3.90 0.68 8.60
CA SER A 19 4.98 -0.07 7.98
C SER A 19 4.81 -0.23 6.46
N VAL A 20 3.57 -0.23 5.96
CA VAL A 20 3.26 -0.42 4.53
C VAL A 20 2.93 0.88 3.81
N TYR A 21 2.65 1.98 4.52
CA TYR A 21 2.26 3.24 3.92
C TYR A 21 3.43 3.97 3.25
N MET A 22 3.21 4.46 2.03
CA MET A 22 4.16 5.18 1.20
C MET A 22 3.76 6.67 1.10
N PRO A 23 4.04 7.51 2.13
CA PRO A 23 3.58 8.90 2.20
C PRO A 23 4.23 9.82 1.16
N PHE A 24 5.39 9.44 0.62
CA PHE A 24 6.14 10.25 -0.34
C PHE A 24 5.55 10.25 -1.75
N LEU A 25 4.55 9.40 -2.03
CA LEU A 25 3.81 9.44 -3.29
C LEU A 25 2.75 10.55 -3.19
N ASP A 26 2.59 11.37 -4.25
CA ASP A 26 1.69 12.55 -4.23
C ASP A 26 0.25 12.26 -3.80
N ARG A 27 -0.22 11.02 -3.98
CA ARG A 27 -1.57 10.57 -3.65
C ARG A 27 -1.58 9.49 -2.57
N GLY A 28 -0.46 9.31 -1.88
CA GLY A 28 -0.19 8.16 -1.03
C GLY A 28 -0.05 6.86 -1.83
N GLY A 29 0.33 5.82 -1.12
CA GLY A 29 0.36 4.47 -1.68
C GLY A 29 0.65 3.44 -0.61
N LEU A 30 0.62 2.17 -1.01
CA LEU A 30 0.90 1.05 -0.12
C LEU A 30 1.94 0.13 -0.75
N PHE A 31 2.83 -0.37 0.09
CA PHE A 31 3.58 -1.57 -0.22
C PHE A 31 2.69 -2.81 -0.01
N VAL A 32 2.59 -3.64 -1.05
CA VAL A 32 1.86 -4.90 -1.03
C VAL A 32 2.85 -6.05 -1.17
N ALA A 33 3.00 -6.87 -0.13
CA ALA A 33 3.81 -8.07 -0.19
C ALA A 33 3.14 -9.10 -1.12
N THR A 34 3.86 -9.57 -2.13
CA THR A 34 3.34 -10.53 -3.11
C THR A 34 4.48 -11.21 -3.88
N HIS A 35 4.26 -12.46 -4.28
CA HIS A 35 5.14 -13.20 -5.19
C HIS A 35 4.64 -13.15 -6.65
N HIS A 36 3.51 -12.50 -6.90
CA HIS A 36 3.01 -12.33 -8.26
C HIS A 36 3.94 -11.38 -9.03
N HIS A 37 4.15 -11.69 -10.31
CA HIS A 37 4.93 -10.84 -11.19
C HIS A 37 4.08 -9.67 -11.70
N TYR A 38 4.60 -8.46 -11.52
CA TYR A 38 4.03 -7.21 -12.02
C TYR A 38 5.06 -6.47 -12.86
N ALA A 39 4.58 -5.66 -13.80
CA ALA A 39 5.36 -4.64 -14.46
C ALA A 39 5.08 -3.26 -13.86
N LEU A 40 6.05 -2.36 -13.95
CA LEU A 40 5.81 -0.95 -13.67
C LEU A 40 4.73 -0.42 -14.61
N GLY A 41 3.76 0.29 -14.04
CA GLY A 41 2.63 0.82 -14.78
C GLY A 41 1.40 -0.09 -14.79
N ASP A 42 1.48 -1.33 -14.29
CA ASP A 42 0.32 -2.21 -14.21
C ASP A 42 -0.79 -1.61 -13.35
N ALA A 43 -2.02 -1.69 -13.84
CA ALA A 43 -3.21 -1.29 -13.10
C ALA A 43 -3.61 -2.39 -12.11
N VAL A 44 -3.90 -1.99 -10.88
CA VAL A 44 -4.30 -2.89 -9.79
C VAL A 44 -5.52 -2.33 -9.06
N VAL A 45 -6.32 -3.24 -8.50
CA VAL A 45 -7.40 -2.90 -7.58
C VAL A 45 -7.05 -3.48 -6.22
N LEU A 46 -6.95 -2.63 -5.21
CA LEU A 46 -6.74 -3.04 -3.83
C LEU A 46 -8.08 -3.08 -3.12
N ILE A 47 -8.36 -4.17 -2.40
CA ILE A 47 -9.43 -4.25 -1.41
C ILE A 47 -8.73 -4.26 -0.05
N MET A 48 -9.02 -3.29 0.81
CA MET A 48 -8.27 -3.12 2.05
C MET A 48 -9.17 -2.77 3.23
N ALA A 49 -9.00 -3.50 4.33
CA ALA A 49 -9.60 -3.19 5.62
C ALA A 49 -8.63 -2.30 6.41
N LEU A 50 -9.11 -1.15 6.90
CA LEU A 50 -8.31 -0.22 7.70
C LEU A 50 -8.49 -0.49 9.20
N PRO A 51 -7.47 -0.20 10.04
CA PRO A 51 -7.56 -0.38 11.48
C PRO A 51 -8.77 0.33 12.10
N GLY A 52 -9.64 -0.43 12.75
CA GLY A 52 -10.83 0.11 13.44
C GLY A 52 -11.99 0.52 12.51
N GLU A 53 -11.88 0.31 11.20
CA GLU A 53 -12.99 0.46 10.26
C GLU A 53 -13.69 -0.88 10.05
N ASN A 54 -15.02 -0.86 9.90
CA ASN A 54 -15.84 -2.06 9.67
C ASN A 54 -16.16 -2.31 8.18
N GLU A 55 -15.68 -1.43 7.30
CA GLU A 55 -15.95 -1.48 5.86
C GLU A 55 -14.64 -1.54 5.08
N ASP A 56 -14.59 -2.46 4.11
CA ASP A 56 -13.46 -2.57 3.19
C ASP A 56 -13.47 -1.41 2.19
N LEU A 57 -12.29 -0.85 1.95
CA LEU A 57 -12.06 0.14 0.89
C LEU A 57 -11.60 -0.54 -0.38
N THR A 58 -12.23 -0.19 -1.50
CA THR A 58 -11.74 -0.55 -2.84
C THR A 58 -11.01 0.64 -3.44
N VAL A 59 -9.75 0.44 -3.83
CA VAL A 59 -8.83 1.50 -4.25
C VAL A 59 -8.20 1.11 -5.58
N ASN A 60 -8.34 1.96 -6.60
CA ASN A 60 -7.62 1.76 -7.85
C ASN A 60 -6.20 2.31 -7.70
N GLY A 61 -5.23 1.62 -8.29
CA GLY A 61 -3.84 2.03 -8.21
C GLY A 61 -3.01 1.56 -9.39
N GLN A 62 -1.76 2.01 -9.39
CA GLN A 62 -0.76 1.65 -10.38
C GLN A 62 0.52 1.20 -9.70
N VAL A 63 1.16 0.15 -10.23
CA VAL A 63 2.48 -0.30 -9.75
C VAL A 63 3.54 0.72 -10.13
N VAL A 64 4.22 1.29 -9.13
CA VAL A 64 5.28 2.30 -9.29
C VAL A 64 6.64 1.85 -8.74
N TRP A 65 6.67 0.74 -8.01
CA TRP A 65 7.89 0.14 -7.47
C TRP A 65 7.77 -1.37 -7.38
N ILE A 66 8.88 -2.09 -7.57
CA ILE A 66 8.96 -3.54 -7.47
C ILE A 66 10.12 -3.90 -6.52
N SER A 67 9.81 -4.64 -5.47
CA SER A 67 10.76 -5.24 -4.53
C SER A 67 11.12 -6.65 -5.01
N PRO A 68 12.34 -6.90 -5.50
CA PRO A 68 12.74 -8.24 -5.89
C PRO A 68 12.93 -9.13 -4.67
N GLU A 69 12.75 -10.44 -4.86
CA GLU A 69 13.16 -11.43 -3.88
C GLU A 69 14.69 -11.40 -3.70
N GLY A 70 15.17 -11.48 -2.45
CA GLY A 70 16.60 -11.66 -2.16
C GLY A 70 17.46 -10.40 -2.09
N VAL A 71 16.90 -9.19 -2.22
CA VAL A 71 17.67 -7.96 -1.96
C VAL A 71 17.80 -7.75 -0.44
N SER A 72 18.99 -8.04 0.09
CA SER A 72 19.41 -7.75 1.46
C SER A 72 18.56 -8.39 2.57
N GLY A 73 18.44 -9.73 2.59
CA GLY A 73 18.16 -10.58 3.77
C GLY A 73 16.90 -10.33 4.63
N ARG A 74 16.12 -9.28 4.38
CA ARG A 74 15.00 -8.83 5.23
C ARG A 74 13.82 -8.22 4.46
N ARG A 75 13.94 -7.95 3.16
CA ARG A 75 12.84 -7.37 2.37
C ARG A 75 12.00 -8.48 1.74
N ARG A 76 10.70 -8.50 2.08
CA ARG A 76 9.71 -9.37 1.44
C ARG A 76 9.55 -8.93 -0.03
N PRO A 77 9.41 -9.87 -0.98
CA PRO A 77 9.05 -9.50 -2.34
C PRO A 77 7.67 -8.83 -2.35
N GLY A 78 7.48 -7.90 -3.28
CA GLY A 78 6.23 -7.16 -3.38
C GLY A 78 6.31 -5.97 -4.31
N ILE A 79 5.29 -5.13 -4.25
CA ILE A 79 5.10 -3.97 -5.12
C ILE A 79 4.73 -2.73 -4.32
N GLY A 80 5.15 -1.56 -4.79
CA GLY A 80 4.62 -0.28 -4.33
C GLY A 80 3.49 0.17 -5.27
N VAL A 81 2.32 0.43 -4.71
CA VAL A 81 1.12 0.83 -5.45
C VAL A 81 0.80 2.30 -5.16
N HIS A 82 0.84 3.14 -6.18
CA HIS A 82 0.40 4.54 -6.10
C HIS A 82 -1.10 4.60 -6.33
N PHE A 83 -1.83 5.22 -5.41
CA PHE A 83 -3.28 5.38 -5.55
C PHE A 83 -3.65 6.21 -6.79
N SER A 84 -4.82 5.92 -7.34
CA SER A 84 -5.37 6.66 -8.47
C SER A 84 -5.76 8.08 -8.08
N LYS A 85 -6.05 8.92 -9.07
CA LYS A 85 -6.59 10.27 -8.82
C LYS A 85 -8.01 10.26 -8.24
N GLN A 86 -8.79 9.22 -8.52
CA GLN A 86 -10.17 9.12 -8.06
C GLN A 86 -10.25 8.71 -6.59
N ASP A 87 -9.23 8.02 -6.11
CA ASP A 87 -9.15 7.49 -4.74
C ASP A 87 -8.25 8.35 -3.82
N TYR A 88 -8.09 9.64 -4.13
CA TYR A 88 -7.21 10.52 -3.35
C TYR A 88 -7.64 10.65 -1.89
N ASN A 89 -8.95 10.53 -1.61
CA ASN A 89 -9.51 10.59 -0.26
C ASN A 89 -9.04 9.44 0.65
N VAL A 90 -8.54 8.34 0.07
CA VAL A 90 -7.95 7.23 0.82
C VAL A 90 -6.69 7.69 1.54
N ARG A 91 -5.90 8.56 0.89
CA ARG A 91 -4.71 9.18 1.48
C ARG A 91 -5.08 9.90 2.78
N ASP A 92 -6.08 10.77 2.72
CA ASP A 92 -6.50 11.59 3.87
C ASP A 92 -7.01 10.72 5.03
N ARG A 93 -7.74 9.64 4.72
CA ARG A 93 -8.16 8.65 5.73
C ARG A 93 -6.98 7.98 6.40
N ILE A 94 -6.02 7.48 5.62
CA ILE A 94 -4.80 6.85 6.16
C ILE A 94 -3.99 7.85 7.00
N GLU A 95 -3.75 9.05 6.50
CA GLU A 95 -3.00 10.08 7.23
C GLU A 95 -3.72 10.50 8.53
N THR A 96 -5.06 10.47 8.57
CA THR A 96 -5.85 10.69 9.79
C THR A 96 -5.64 9.56 10.80
N LEU A 97 -5.65 8.29 10.37
CA LEU A 97 -5.37 7.14 11.23
C LEU A 97 -3.92 7.13 11.75
N LEU A 98 -2.99 7.67 10.96
CA LEU A 98 -1.57 7.79 11.31
C LEU A 98 -1.23 9.10 12.03
N ALA A 99 -2.20 10.00 12.26
CA ALA A 99 -1.97 11.31 12.85
C ALA A 99 -1.30 11.17 14.24
N GLY A 100 -0.23 11.94 14.45
CA GLY A 100 0.59 11.85 15.67
C GLY A 100 1.57 10.67 15.72
N GLN A 101 1.59 9.78 14.72
CA GLN A 101 2.52 8.64 14.64
C GLN A 101 3.51 8.72 13.47
N LEU A 102 3.22 9.54 12.46
CA LEU A 102 4.11 9.74 11.30
C LEU A 102 5.52 10.23 11.69
N ASP A 103 5.61 11.06 12.75
CA ASP A 103 6.89 11.58 13.26
C ASP A 103 7.63 10.60 14.19
N THR A 104 6.97 9.50 14.61
CA THR A 104 7.48 8.54 15.61
C THR A 104 7.80 7.17 14.99
N ALA A 105 7.78 7.07 13.65
CA ALA A 105 7.84 5.80 12.94
C ALA A 105 9.17 5.06 13.17
N GLY A 106 9.08 3.81 13.65
CA GLY A 106 10.17 2.84 13.64
C GLY A 106 10.53 2.38 12.22
N PRO A 107 11.25 1.24 12.06
CA PRO A 107 11.67 0.78 10.73
C PRO A 107 10.47 0.58 9.80
N SER A 108 10.44 1.33 8.69
CA SER A 108 9.44 1.20 7.64
C SER A 108 9.80 0.07 6.66
N LEU A 109 8.81 -0.58 6.05
CA LEU A 109 9.03 -1.43 4.87
C LEU A 109 9.11 -0.60 3.58
N THR A 110 8.82 0.70 3.67
CA THR A 110 8.83 1.64 2.55
C THR A 110 10.20 2.33 2.48
N LEU A 111 10.92 2.02 1.38
CA LEU A 111 12.26 2.46 0.98
C LEU A 111 13.44 2.29 1.95
#